data_AF-C0B4K6-F1
#
_entry.id   AF-C0B4K6-F1
#
_cell.length_a   1.000
_cell.length_b   1.000
_cell.length_c   1.000
_cell.angle_alpha   90.00
_cell.angle_beta   90.00
_cell.angle_gamma   90.00
#
_symmetry.space_group_name_H-M   'P 1'
#
loop_
_entity.id
_entity.type
_entity.pdbx_description
1 polymer ?
#
loop_
_entity_poly.entity_id
_entity_poly.type
_entity_poly.pdbx_seq_one_letter_code
_entity_poly.pdbx_strand_id
1 'polypeptide(L)'
;KEVSQGDFEQHLETNSRIAEVGESYQSFNVMTKELRATEVLQMDFVSDVSHEFKTPINAIEGYTMLLQGEELSPDQEEYVEKILFNTQRLSGLVGNILLLSKLENQNIPMKKTRISSG
;
A
#
# COMPACT_ATOMS: atom_id res chain seq x y z
N LYS A 1 21.16 8.08 8.26
CA LYS A 1 21.02 7.89 6.79
C LYS A 1 19.98 6.82 6.46
N GLU A 2 19.77 5.81 7.31
CA GLU A 2 18.76 4.76 7.08
C GLU A 2 17.32 5.30 7.17
N VAL A 3 17.01 6.10 8.20
CA VAL A 3 15.69 6.76 8.33
C VAL A 3 15.31 7.63 7.12
N SER A 4 16.27 8.31 6.49
CA SER A 4 16.00 9.10 5.27
C SER A 4 15.73 8.25 4.02
N GLN A 5 15.93 6.93 4.10
CA GLN A 5 15.63 5.96 3.04
C GLN A 5 14.33 5.18 3.31
N GLY A 6 13.58 5.55 4.36
CA GLY A 6 12.32 4.89 4.74
C GLY A 6 12.50 3.75 5.75
N ASP A 7 13.72 3.50 6.25
CA ASP A 7 13.93 2.51 7.31
C ASP A 7 13.64 3.13 8.68
N PHE A 8 12.40 2.94 9.15
CA PHE A 8 11.92 3.43 10.45
C PHE A 8 12.05 2.41 11.59
N GLU A 9 12.67 1.24 11.35
CA GLU A 9 12.99 0.26 12.42
C GLU A 9 14.21 0.69 13.27
N GLN A 10 14.81 1.83 12.91
CA GLN A 10 16.02 2.33 13.54
C GLN A 10 15.76 2.79 14.97
N HIS A 11 16.61 2.28 15.86
CA HIS A 11 16.63 2.63 17.28
C HIS A 11 18.06 3.03 17.68
N LEU A 12 18.19 4.19 18.30
CA LEU A 12 19.47 4.72 18.75
C LEU A 12 19.58 4.62 20.28
N GLU A 13 20.72 4.11 20.74
CA GLU A 13 21.11 4.10 22.15
C GLU A 13 22.33 5.01 22.37
N THR A 14 22.42 5.64 23.54
CA THR A 14 23.57 6.46 23.91
C THR A 14 23.99 6.22 25.35
N ASN A 15 25.31 6.12 25.55
CA ASN A 15 25.93 6.07 26.88
C ASN A 15 26.42 7.46 27.33
N SER A 16 26.05 8.52 26.60
CA SER A 16 26.44 9.88 26.94
C SER A 16 25.88 10.28 28.31
N ARG A 17 26.72 10.92 29.13
CA ARG A 17 26.30 11.50 30.42
C ARG A 17 25.70 12.90 30.28
N ILE A 18 25.71 13.45 29.07
CA ILE A 18 25.14 14.76 28.75
C ILE A 18 23.64 14.57 28.55
N ALA A 19 22.83 15.24 29.38
CA ALA A 19 21.38 15.06 29.41
C ALA A 19 20.71 15.42 28.08
N GLU A 20 21.16 16.51 27.45
CA GLU A 20 20.66 17.01 26.16
C GLU A 20 20.90 15.99 25.03
N VAL A 21 22.00 15.24 25.09
CA VAL A 21 22.30 14.17 24.13
C VAL A 21 21.33 13.00 24.33
N GLY A 22 21.04 12.62 25.58
CA GLY A 22 20.05 11.59 25.89
C GLY A 22 18.64 11.97 25.41
N GLU A 23 18.23 13.21 25.64
CA GLU A 23 16.93 13.73 25.21
C GLU A 23 16.79 13.76 23.68
N SER A 24 17.85 14.12 22.96
CA SER A 24 17.86 14.11 21.50
C SER A 24 17.69 12.69 20.93
N TYR A 25 18.33 11.68 21.53
CA TYR A 25 18.17 10.27 21.13
C TYR A 25 16.76 9.76 21.41
N GLN A 26 16.19 10.11 22.57
CA GLN A 26 14.82 9.75 22.89
C GLN A 26 13.82 10.39 21.93
N SER A 27 13.98 11.67 21.62
CA SER A 27 13.14 12.39 20.66
C SER A 27 13.25 11.78 19.26
N PHE A 28 14.46 11.35 18.85
CA PHE A 28 14.67 10.64 17.61
C PHE A 28 13.93 9.29 17.58
N ASN A 29 14.04 8.49 18.63
CA ASN A 29 13.38 7.18 18.72
C ASN A 29 11.84 7.30 18.73
N VAL A 30 11.31 8.34 19.38
CA VAL A 30 9.87 8.64 19.32
C VAL A 30 9.48 8.99 17.89
N MET A 31 10.23 9.87 17.22
CA MET A 31 9.96 10.25 15.83
C MET A 31 9.99 9.05 14.87
N THR A 32 11.00 8.15 14.95
CA THR A 32 11.05 6.97 14.08
C THR A 32 9.89 6.02 14.34
N LYS A 33 9.48 5.84 15.61
CA LYS A 33 8.32 5.05 15.98
C LYS A 33 7.02 5.60 15.39
N GLU A 34 6.79 6.91 15.47
CA GLU A 34 5.58 7.54 14.93
C GLU A 34 5.55 7.50 13.38
N LEU A 35 6.71 7.64 12.72
CA LEU A 35 6.83 7.47 11.27
C LEU A 35 6.46 6.05 10.85
N ARG A 36 6.99 5.04 11.56
CA ARG A 36 6.64 3.63 11.32
C ARG A 36 5.14 3.37 11.52
N ALA A 37 4.56 3.89 12.60
CA ALA A 37 3.13 3.72 12.86
C ALA A 37 2.27 4.32 11.74
N THR A 38 2.67 5.49 11.22
CA THR A 38 1.99 6.15 10.09
C THR A 38 2.08 5.30 8.81
N GLU A 39 3.25 4.73 8.52
CA GLU A 39 3.46 3.86 7.35
C GLU A 39 2.58 2.60 7.41
N VAL A 40 2.55 1.93 8.57
CA VAL A 40 1.68 0.75 8.79
C VAL A 40 0.21 1.12 8.59
N LEU A 41 -0.26 2.22 9.18
CA LEU A 41 -1.63 2.69 9.01
C LEU A 41 -1.98 2.98 7.55
N GLN A 42 -1.04 3.55 6.79
CA GLN A 42 -1.24 3.82 5.37
C GLN A 42 -1.34 2.53 4.55
N MET A 43 -0.50 1.52 4.83
CA MET A 43 -0.59 0.20 4.20
C MET A 43 -1.91 -0.48 4.47
N ASP A 44 -2.31 -0.53 5.74
CA ASP A 44 -3.55 -1.17 6.17
C ASP A 44 -4.75 -0.51 5.51
N PHE A 45 -4.78 0.83 5.50
CA PHE A 45 -5.83 1.59 4.81
C PHE A 45 -5.92 1.25 3.31
N VAL A 46 -4.79 1.22 2.59
CA VAL A 46 -4.79 0.89 1.16
C VAL A 46 -5.24 -0.55 0.92
N SER A 47 -4.82 -1.49 1.77
CA SER A 47 -5.23 -2.89 1.72
C SER A 47 -6.74 -3.04 1.92
N ASP A 48 -7.27 -2.45 2.99
CA ASP A 48 -8.69 -2.54 3.36
C ASP A 48 -9.58 -1.95 2.27
N VAL A 49 -9.26 -0.74 1.80
CA VAL A 49 -9.99 -0.08 0.72
C VAL A 49 -9.96 -0.90 -0.56
N SER A 50 -8.83 -1.53 -0.89
CA SER A 50 -8.72 -2.40 -2.08
C SER A 50 -9.62 -3.63 -1.97
N HIS A 51 -9.73 -4.23 -0.78
CA HIS A 51 -10.62 -5.35 -0.51
C HIS A 51 -12.10 -4.94 -0.60
N GLU A 52 -12.46 -3.79 -0.03
CA GLU A 52 -13.83 -3.27 -0.08
C GLU A 52 -14.27 -2.91 -1.49
N PHE A 53 -13.38 -2.43 -2.36
CA PHE A 53 -13.72 -2.14 -3.76
C PHE A 53 -13.86 -3.39 -4.64
N LYS A 54 -13.15 -4.48 -4.33
CA LYS A 54 -13.18 -5.70 -5.14
C LYS A 54 -14.58 -6.31 -5.25
N THR A 55 -15.33 -6.30 -4.15
CA THR A 55 -16.68 -6.86 -4.09
C THR A 55 -17.69 -6.15 -5.00
N PRO A 56 -17.90 -4.82 -4.90
CA PRO A 56 -18.82 -4.10 -5.79
C PRO A 56 -18.35 -4.08 -7.25
N ILE A 57 -17.04 -4.01 -7.52
CA ILE A 57 -16.49 -4.11 -8.89
C ILE A 57 -16.88 -5.46 -9.52
N ASN A 58 -16.64 -6.57 -8.81
CA ASN A 58 -17.01 -7.90 -9.29
C ASN A 58 -18.53 -8.04 -9.48
N ALA A 59 -19.33 -7.41 -8.61
CA ALA A 59 -20.79 -7.43 -8.75
C ALA A 59 -21.24 -6.70 -10.02
N ILE A 60 -20.68 -5.51 -10.29
CA ILE A 60 -20.98 -4.74 -11.51
C ILE A 60 -20.56 -5.53 -12.75
N GLU A 61 -19.36 -6.12 -12.76
CA GLU A 61 -18.88 -6.96 -13.86
C GLU A 61 -19.77 -8.19 -14.08
N GLY A 62 -20.23 -8.84 -13.00
CA GLY A 62 -21.18 -9.94 -13.08
C GLY A 62 -22.52 -9.52 -13.69
N TYR A 63 -23.07 -8.37 -13.30
CA TYR A 63 -24.33 -7.88 -13.86
C TYR A 63 -24.20 -7.50 -15.34
N THR A 64 -23.11 -6.86 -15.76
CA THR A 64 -22.88 -6.57 -17.18
C THR A 64 -22.70 -7.84 -18.00
N MET A 65 -22.03 -8.86 -17.46
CA MET A 65 -21.91 -10.17 -18.13
C MET A 65 -23.26 -10.87 -18.30
N LEU A 66 -24.18 -10.75 -17.34
CA LEU A 66 -25.53 -11.28 -17.47
C LEU A 66 -26.33 -10.56 -18.56
N LEU A 67 -26.22 -9.23 -18.64
CA LEU A 67 -26.90 -8.41 -19.64
C LEU A 67 -26.42 -8.69 -21.07
N GLN A 68 -25.15 -9.08 -21.27
CA GLN A 68 -24.64 -9.49 -22.59
C GLN A 68 -25.33 -10.75 -23.15
N GLY A 69 -26.07 -11.50 -22.34
CA GLY A 69 -26.86 -12.66 -22.78
C GLY A 69 -28.29 -12.33 -23.19
N GLU A 70 -28.73 -11.08 -23.08
CA GLU A 70 -30.08 -10.63 -23.42
C GLU A 70 -30.12 -9.92 -24.78
N GLU A 71 -31.32 -9.81 -25.36
CA GLU A 71 -31.53 -9.01 -26.57
C GLU A 71 -31.60 -7.52 -26.17
N LEU A 72 -30.49 -6.82 -26.36
CA LEU A 72 -30.31 -5.41 -26.00
C LEU A 72 -30.52 -4.52 -27.22
N SER A 73 -30.97 -3.27 -27.00
CA SER A 73 -30.89 -2.25 -28.04
C SER A 73 -29.43 -1.87 -28.30
N PRO A 74 -29.09 -1.32 -29.47
CA PRO A 74 -27.71 -0.89 -29.77
C PRO A 74 -27.13 0.08 -28.72
N ASP A 75 -27.96 1.00 -28.21
CA ASP A 75 -27.55 1.94 -27.16
C ASP A 75 -27.25 1.22 -25.83
N GLN A 76 -28.05 0.19 -25.49
CA GLN A 76 -27.85 -0.60 -24.28
C GLN A 76 -26.59 -1.46 -24.35
N GLU A 77 -26.29 -2.05 -25.52
CA GLU A 77 -25.03 -2.77 -25.75
C GLU A 77 -23.82 -1.85 -25.54
N GLU A 78 -23.85 -0.64 -26.11
CA GLU A 78 -22.79 0.36 -25.94
C GLU A 78 -22.61 0.75 -24.46
N TYR A 79 -23.72 0.89 -23.70
CA TYR A 79 -23.64 1.17 -22.27
C TYR A 79 -23.04 0.02 -21.47
N VAL A 80 -23.44 -1.22 -21.75
CA VAL A 80 -22.91 -2.41 -21.08
C VAL A 80 -21.41 -2.55 -21.35
N GLU A 81 -20.96 -2.35 -22.58
CA GLU A 81 -19.54 -2.36 -22.94
C GLU A 81 -18.76 -1.28 -22.19
N LYS A 82 -19.30 -0.05 -22.14
CA LYS A 82 -18.68 1.05 -21.38
C LYS A 82 -18.60 0.76 -19.88
N ILE A 83 -19.65 0.20 -19.29
CA ILE A 83 -19.64 -0.16 -17.86
C ILE A 83 -18.57 -1.22 -17.61
N LEU A 84 -18.51 -2.28 -18.42
CA LEU A 84 -17.51 -3.34 -18.30
C LEU A 84 -16.08 -2.78 -18.40
N PHE A 85 -15.82 -1.95 -19.41
CA PHE A 85 -14.52 -1.30 -19.61
C PHE A 85 -14.11 -0.45 -18.39
N ASN A 86 -15.04 0.36 -17.85
CA ASN A 86 -14.74 1.22 -16.71
C ASN A 86 -14.52 0.42 -15.41
N THR A 87 -15.28 -0.65 -15.20
CA THR A 87 -15.12 -1.55 -14.05
C THR A 87 -13.76 -2.25 -14.09
N GLN A 88 -13.34 -2.77 -15.25
CA GLN A 88 -12.02 -3.37 -15.42
C GLN A 88 -10.89 -2.36 -15.24
N ARG A 89 -11.03 -1.15 -15.80
CA ARG A 89 -10.08 -0.06 -15.60
C ARG A 89 -9.95 0.33 -14.12
N LEU A 90 -11.07 0.43 -13.40
CA LEU A 90 -11.07 0.72 -11.97
C LEU A 90 -10.39 -0.38 -11.16
N SER A 91 -10.69 -1.66 -11.47
CA SER A 91 -10.04 -2.82 -10.85
C SER A 91 -8.51 -2.76 -11.02
N GLY A 92 -8.04 -2.45 -12.23
CA GLY A 92 -6.61 -2.26 -12.49
C GLY A 92 -5.98 -1.11 -11.71
N LEU A 93 -6.67 0.03 -11.58
CA LEU A 93 -6.20 1.18 -10.80
C LEU A 93 -6.08 0.83 -9.31
N VAL A 94 -7.09 0.17 -8.73
CA VAL A 94 -7.05 -0.30 -7.34
C VAL A 94 -5.89 -1.28 -7.13
N GLY A 95 -5.71 -2.24 -8.06
CA GLY A 95 -4.59 -3.17 -8.02
C GLY A 95 -3.22 -2.49 -8.08
N ASN A 96 -3.08 -1.45 -8.91
CA ASN A 96 -1.84 -0.67 -9.02
C ASN A 96 -1.53 0.13 -7.75
N ILE A 97 -2.55 0.73 -7.11
CA ILE A 97 -2.38 1.46 -5.83
C ILE A 97 -1.90 0.50 -4.74
N LEU A 98 -2.51 -0.70 -4.65
CA LEU A 98 -2.08 -1.72 -3.71
C LEU A 98 -0.65 -2.20 -3.96
N LEU A 99 -0.28 -2.40 -5.23
CA LEU A 99 1.07 -2.79 -5.60
C LEU A 99 2.10 -1.71 -5.25
N LEU A 100 1.80 -0.45 -5.56
CA LEU A 100 2.66 0.69 -5.23
C LEU A 100 2.88 0.79 -3.73
N SER A 101 1.80 0.73 -2.93
CA SER A 101 1.89 0.75 -1.47
C SER A 101 2.77 -0.37 -0.92
N LYS A 102 2.69 -1.57 -1.50
CA LYS A 102 3.58 -2.69 -1.13
C LYS A 102 5.04 -2.47 -1.54
N LEU A 103 5.29 -1.89 -2.71
CA LEU A 103 6.64 -1.63 -3.21
C LEU A 103 7.35 -0.54 -2.41
N GLU A 104 6.64 0.52 -2.02
CA GLU A 104 7.19 1.58 -1.16
C GLU A 104 7.70 0.99 0.17
N ASN A 105 6.97 0.02 0.73
CA ASN A 105 7.35 -0.69 1.95
C ASN A 105 8.47 -1.74 1.76
N GLN A 106 8.69 -2.25 0.54
CA GLN A 106 9.77 -3.20 0.26
C GLN A 106 11.15 -2.53 0.08
N ASN A 107 11.23 -1.21 0.04
CA ASN A 107 12.50 -0.48 0.06
C ASN A 107 13.14 -0.43 1.46
N ILE A 108 12.52 -1.00 2.50
CA ILE A 108 13.19 -1.31 3.76
C ILE A 108 14.33 -2.30 3.43
N PRO A 109 15.59 -1.91 3.60
CA PRO A 109 16.71 -2.61 2.98
C PRO A 109 16.78 -4.06 3.45
N MET A 110 16.68 -4.98 2.48
CA MET A 110 17.03 -6.39 2.69
C MET A 110 18.40 -6.44 3.38
N LYS A 111 18.40 -6.90 4.64
CA LYS A 111 19.60 -7.12 5.43
C LYS A 111 20.51 -8.06 4.63
N LYS A 112 21.53 -7.51 3.96
CA LYS A 112 22.60 -8.28 3.34
C LYS A 112 23.29 -9.03 4.46
N THR A 113 22.81 -10.23 4.77
CA THR A 113 23.51 -11.16 5.63
C THR A 113 24.78 -11.51 4.86
N ARG A 114 25.90 -10.90 5.27
CA ARG A 114 27.22 -11.40 4.89
C ARG A 114 27.29 -12.83 5.40
N ILE A 115 27.08 -13.77 4.50
CA ILE A 115 27.49 -15.15 4.69
C ILE A 115 29.02 -15.10 4.80
N SER A 116 29.50 -15.19 6.03
CA SER A 116 30.91 -15.42 6.33
C SER A 116 31.24 -16.83 5.83
N SER A 117 31.83 -16.91 4.64
CA SER A 117 32.60 -18.08 4.23
C SER A 117 33.82 -18.19 5.14
N GLY A 118 34.02 -19.38 5.70
CA GLY A 118 35.18 -19.72 6.54
C GLY A 118 36.49 -19.82 5.77
#